data_AF-A0A957VRB5-F1
#
_entry.id   AF-A0A957VRB5-F1
#
_cell.length_a   1.000
_cell.length_b   1.000
_cell.length_c   1.000
_cell.angle_alpha   90.00
_cell.angle_beta   90.00
_cell.angle_gamma   90.00
#
_symmetry.space_group_name_H-M   'P 1'
#
loop_
_entity.id
_entity.type
_entity.pdbx_description
1 polymer ?
#
loop_
_entity_poly.entity_id
_entity_poly.type
_entity_poly.pdbx_seq_one_letter_code
_entity_poly.pdbx_strand_id
1 'polypeptide(L)' 'MQLGFVSAILPDLSGDEVIDFAGTEGFDCVEIMCWPEGKAERRYAGVTHINVADLSDRDVGAI' A
#
# COMPACT_ATOMS: atom_id res chain seq x y z
N MET A 1 -1.09 -16.96 15.36
CA MET A 1 -1.50 -16.86 13.95
C MET A 1 -0.90 -15.56 13.45
N GLN A 2 -0.15 -15.59 12.34
CA GLN A 2 0.30 -14.34 11.72
C GLN A 2 -0.90 -13.73 10.99
N LEU A 3 -1.34 -12.56 11.46
CA LEU A 3 -2.44 -11.82 10.86
C LEU A 3 -1.86 -10.68 10.04
N GLY A 4 -2.41 -10.48 8.85
CA GLY A 4 -2.09 -9.36 7.99
C GLY A 4 -3.32 -8.82 7.29
N PHE A 5 -3.14 -7.76 6.52
CA PHE A 5 -4.22 -7.13 5.75
C PHE A 5 -3.75 -6.66 4.38
N VAL A 6 -4.72 -6.45 3.50
CA VAL A 6 -4.50 -5.86 2.18
C VAL A 6 -4.67 -4.34 2.29
N SER A 7 -3.68 -3.55 1.89
CA SER A 7 -3.64 -2.11 2.16
C SER A 7 -4.76 -1.30 1.49
N ALA A 8 -5.45 -1.89 0.50
CA ALA A 8 -6.67 -1.36 -0.11
C ALA A 8 -7.73 -0.81 0.87
N ILE A 9 -7.77 -1.31 2.11
CA ILE A 9 -8.72 -0.87 3.12
C ILE A 9 -8.36 0.49 3.76
N LEU A 10 -7.14 1.01 3.52
CA LEU A 10 -6.63 2.28 4.01
C LEU A 10 -6.30 3.23 2.84
N PRO A 11 -7.30 3.67 2.06
CA PRO A 11 -7.08 4.43 0.83
C PRO A 11 -6.51 5.84 1.06
N ASP A 12 -6.69 6.38 2.27
CA ASP A 12 -6.30 7.75 2.61
C ASP A 12 -4.90 7.83 3.22
N LEU A 13 -4.25 6.68 3.48
CA LEU A 13 -2.89 6.60 4.01
C LEU A 13 -1.88 6.46 2.86
N SER A 14 -0.72 7.07 3.03
CA SER A 14 0.47 6.78 2.22
C SER A 14 1.02 5.37 2.51
N GLY A 15 1.94 4.89 1.66
CA GLY A 15 2.59 3.59 1.87
C GLY A 15 3.27 3.47 3.23
N ASP A 16 4.01 4.50 3.64
CA ASP A 16 4.71 4.53 4.94
C ASP A 16 3.71 4.51 6.11
N GLU A 17 2.65 5.32 6.02
CA GLU A 17 1.60 5.35 7.05
C GLU A 17 0.86 4.00 7.19
N VAL A 18 0.71 3.24 6.11
CA VAL A 18 0.18 1.87 6.17
C VAL A 18 1.11 0.94 6.96
N ILE A 19 2.41 1.05 6.78
CA ILE A 19 3.40 0.23 7.51
C ILE A 19 3.45 0.63 8.98
N ASP A 20 3.42 1.93 9.27
CA ASP A 20 3.36 2.44 10.65
C ASP A 20 2.08 1.98 11.37
N PHE A 21 0.94 2.02 10.67
CA PHE A 21 -0.32 1.47 11.18
C PHE A 21 -0.20 -0.02 11.48
N ALA A 22 0.35 -0.81 10.55
CA ALA A 22 0.53 -2.25 10.74
C ALA A 22 1.35 -2.57 12.00
N GLY A 23 2.48 -1.86 12.20
CA GLY A 23 3.32 -2.02 13.37
C GLY A 23 2.63 -1.60 14.66
N THR A 24 1.87 -0.50 14.63
CA THR A 24 1.13 0.01 15.80
C THR A 24 0.02 -0.94 16.25
N GLU A 25 -0.72 -1.52 15.31
CA GLU A 25 -1.84 -2.43 15.58
C GLU A 25 -1.40 -3.89 15.78
N GLY A 26 -0.11 -4.20 15.56
CA GLY A 26 0.46 -5.53 15.78
C GLY A 26 0.14 -6.53 14.65
N PHE A 27 -0.01 -6.05 13.42
CA PHE A 27 -0.08 -6.93 12.24
C PHE A 27 1.33 -7.36 11.81
N ASP A 28 1.48 -8.63 11.47
CA ASP A 28 2.76 -9.22 11.08
C ASP A 28 3.08 -9.05 9.59
N CYS A 29 2.07 -8.67 8.78
CA CYS A 29 2.18 -8.62 7.32
C CYS A 29 1.21 -7.61 6.70
N VAL A 30 1.64 -6.99 5.60
CA VAL A 30 0.83 -6.13 4.74
C VAL A 30 0.98 -6.57 3.28
N GLU A 31 -0.14 -6.78 2.59
CA GLU A 31 -0.16 -6.87 1.13
C GLU A 31 -0.42 -5.47 0.55
N ILE A 32 0.61 -4.83 -0.01
CA ILE A 32 0.57 -3.44 -0.46
C ILE A 32 0.02 -3.27 -1.88
N MET A 33 -0.74 -2.20 -2.14
CA MET A 33 -1.25 -1.86 -3.47
C MET A 33 -0.17 -1.18 -4.33
N CYS A 34 0.58 -1.98 -5.09
CA CYS A 34 1.71 -1.57 -5.92
C CYS A 34 1.45 -1.68 -7.44
N TRP A 35 0.63 -0.79 -7.98
CA TRP A 35 0.28 -0.75 -9.41
C TRP A 35 0.08 0.69 -9.90
N PRO A 36 -0.07 0.95 -11.21
CA PRO A 36 -0.31 2.30 -11.69
C PRO A 36 -1.61 2.88 -11.16
N GLU A 37 -1.62 4.19 -10.89
CA GLU A 37 -2.85 4.89 -10.53
C GLU A 37 -3.95 4.69 -11.58
N GLY A 38 -5.17 4.43 -11.10
CA GLY A 38 -6.29 4.10 -11.96
C GLY A 38 -7.62 4.57 -11.37
N LYS A 39 -8.65 4.59 -12.22
CA LYS A 39 -10.02 4.91 -11.77
C LYS A 39 -10.56 3.78 -10.91
N ALA A 40 -11.40 4.13 -9.93
CA ALA A 40 -12.10 3.18 -9.07
C ALA A 40 -13.28 2.50 -9.80
N GLU A 41 -12.99 1.76 -10.87
CA GLU A 41 -13.98 1.04 -11.69
C GLU A 41 -14.64 -0.13 -10.92
N ARG A 42 -13.98 -0.60 -9.86
CA ARG A 42 -14.51 -1.57 -8.89
C ARG A 42 -13.99 -1.24 -7.49
N ARG A 43 -14.61 -1.84 -6.46
CA ARG A 43 -14.22 -1.63 -5.06
C ARG A 43 -12.73 -1.88 -4.88
N TYR A 44 -12.05 -0.90 -4.28
CA TYR A 44 -10.60 -0.86 -4.02
C TYR A 44 -9.66 -0.78 -5.24
N ALA A 45 -10.15 -0.85 -6.48
CA ALA A 45 -9.27 -0.79 -7.66
C ALA A 45 -8.65 0.58 -7.92
N GLY A 46 -9.15 1.64 -7.28
CA GLY A 46 -8.55 2.98 -7.36
C GLY A 46 -7.47 3.25 -6.30
N VAL A 47 -7.21 2.32 -5.38
CA VAL A 47 -6.24 2.53 -4.30
C VAL A 47 -4.86 2.15 -4.81
N THR A 48 -3.90 3.05 -4.65
CA THR A 48 -2.50 2.85 -5.01
C THR A 48 -1.64 3.47 -3.93
N HIS A 49 -0.80 2.66 -3.29
CA HIS A 49 0.16 3.13 -2.27
C HIS A 49 1.56 3.27 -2.88
N ILE A 50 1.89 2.41 -3.84
CA ILE A 50 3.14 2.49 -4.61
C ILE A 50 2.77 2.59 -6.09
N ASN A 51 2.90 3.79 -6.66
CA ASN A 51 2.63 4.01 -8.07
C ASN A 51 3.83 3.55 -8.91
N VAL A 52 3.76 2.32 -9.41
CA VAL A 52 4.86 1.72 -10.20
C VAL A 52 5.05 2.37 -11.57
N ALA A 53 4.12 3.21 -12.04
CA ALA A 53 4.29 3.93 -13.30
C ALA A 53 5.19 5.17 -13.17
N ASP A 54 5.35 5.70 -11.95
CA ASP A 54 6.19 6.87 -11.63
C ASP A 54 7.36 6.51 -10.70
N LEU A 55 7.66 5.21 -10.56
CA LEU A 55 8.73 4.73 -9.69
C LEU A 55 10.09 4.83 -10.40
N SER A 56 11.02 5.58 -9.82
CA SER A 56 12.41 5.65 -10.31
C SER A 56 13.34 4.69 -9.58
N ASP A 57 14.52 4.41 -10.15
CA ASP A 57 15.56 3.59 -9.49
C ASP A 57 15.97 4.13 -8.11
N ARG A 58 15.88 5.46 -7.92
CA ARG A 58 16.15 6.09 -6.63
C ARG A 58 15.09 5.71 -5.60
N ASP A 59 13.83 5.66 -6.02
CA ASP A 59 12.70 5.39 -5.13
C ASP A 59 12.65 3.93 -4.72
N VAL A 60 13.03 3.01 -5.62
CA VAL A 60 13.17 1.57 -5.32
C VAL A 60 14.12 1.32 -4.15
N GLY A 61 15.21 2.08 -4.03
CA GLY A 61 16.17 1.92 -2.93
C GLY A 61 15.70 2.48 -1.59
N ALA A 62 14.59 3.22 -1.57
CA ALA A 62 14.00 3.82 -0.38
C ALA A 62 12.79 3.04 0.17
N ILE A 63 12.27 2.08 -0.59
CA ILE A 63 11.24 1.12 -0.20
C ILE A 63 11.90 -0.11 0.43
#